data_AF-A0A8T2V4R3-F1
#
_entry.id   AF-A0A8T2V4R3-F1
#
_cell.length_a   1.000
_cell.length_b   1.000
_cell.length_c   1.000
_cell.angle_alpha   90.00
_cell.angle_beta   90.00
_cell.angle_gamma   90.00
#
_symmetry.space_group_name_H-M   'P 1'
#
loop_
_entity.id
_entity.type
_entity.pdbx_description
1 polymer ?
#
loop_
_entity_poly.entity_id
_entity_poly.type
_entity_poly.pdbx_seq_one_letter_code
_entity_poly.pdbx_strand_id
1 'polypeptide(L)'
;MSGKDPMRAGVSYQQEHATATDDETMLKPPPIKVRRKHGMAMDPQSIAARTRRERFSDRIRILQNLVPNAERLDTVAMLGQTLEYVRFLQHQVWQLYHGNPPASPNSVCEKWKGFVEAEYAAIG
;
A
#
# COMPACT_ATOMS: atom_id res chain seq x y z
N MET A 1 -20.09 -25.90 -34.84
CA MET A 1 -19.04 -24.89 -35.04
C MET A 1 -19.70 -23.53 -35.25
N SER A 2 -19.01 -22.47 -34.81
CA SER A 2 -19.39 -21.04 -34.91
C SER A 2 -20.20 -20.49 -33.73
N GLY A 3 -19.51 -20.34 -32.60
CA GLY A 3 -19.82 -19.28 -31.64
C GLY A 3 -19.35 -17.93 -32.20
N LYS A 4 -20.19 -16.91 -32.06
CA LYS A 4 -19.80 -15.51 -32.26
C LYS A 4 -20.15 -14.78 -30.97
N ASP A 5 -19.17 -14.68 -30.07
CA ASP A 5 -19.22 -13.74 -28.96
C ASP A 5 -18.92 -12.34 -29.51
N PRO A 6 -19.83 -11.35 -29.43
CA PRO A 6 -19.50 -9.99 -29.79
C PRO A 6 -18.64 -9.37 -28.69
N MET A 7 -17.49 -8.85 -29.12
CA MET A 7 -16.50 -8.10 -28.37
C MET A 7 -17.13 -7.12 -27.35
N ARG A 8 -16.66 -7.25 -26.11
CA ARG A 8 -16.84 -6.29 -25.01
C ARG A 8 -16.44 -4.89 -25.47
N ALA A 9 -17.43 -4.05 -25.69
CA ALA A 9 -17.26 -2.64 -26.02
C ALA A 9 -16.38 -1.96 -24.96
N GLY A 10 -15.25 -1.40 -25.43
CA GLY A 10 -14.39 -0.56 -24.62
C GLY A 10 -15.15 0.68 -24.19
N VAL A 11 -15.14 0.94 -22.87
CA VAL A 11 -15.63 2.18 -22.27
C VAL A 11 -14.72 3.31 -22.78
N SER A 12 -15.21 4.05 -23.77
CA SER A 12 -14.68 5.34 -24.19
C SER A 12 -15.16 6.40 -23.20
N TYR A 13 -14.27 6.90 -22.36
CA TYR A 13 -14.53 8.15 -21.65
C TYR A 13 -14.39 9.31 -22.66
N GLN A 14 -15.54 9.83 -23.10
CA GLN A 14 -15.63 11.17 -23.67
C GLN A 14 -15.33 12.18 -22.56
N GLN A 15 -14.38 13.08 -22.81
CA GLN A 15 -14.37 14.39 -22.17
C GLN A 15 -14.28 15.41 -23.30
N GLU A 16 -15.42 16.05 -23.54
CA GLU A 16 -15.62 17.19 -24.41
C GLU A 16 -15.64 18.45 -23.55
N HIS A 17 -14.78 19.42 -23.84
CA HIS A 17 -14.97 20.83 -23.46
C HIS A 17 -14.40 21.71 -24.58
N ALA A 18 -15.30 22.45 -25.22
CA ALA A 18 -15.03 23.46 -26.22
C ALA A 18 -14.50 24.75 -25.57
N THR A 19 -13.68 25.51 -26.31
CA THR A 19 -13.92 26.95 -26.54
C THR A 19 -13.19 27.35 -27.82
N ALA A 20 -13.93 27.89 -28.78
CA ALA A 20 -13.41 28.54 -29.97
C ALA A 20 -13.28 30.05 -29.69
N THR A 21 -12.13 30.63 -30.00
CA THR A 21 -11.96 32.04 -30.40
C THR A 21 -10.70 32.13 -31.27
N ASP A 22 -10.86 32.77 -32.42
CA ASP A 22 -9.93 32.90 -33.53
C ASP A 22 -8.70 33.78 -33.26
N ASP A 23 -7.79 33.76 -34.25
CA ASP A 23 -6.79 34.76 -34.65
C ASP A 23 -5.29 34.40 -34.48
N GLU A 24 -4.51 34.86 -35.46
CA GLU A 24 -3.16 34.50 -35.87
C GLU A 24 -2.09 34.51 -34.76
N THR A 25 -1.15 33.56 -34.81
CA THR A 25 0.29 33.87 -34.92
C THR A 25 1.13 32.60 -35.13
N MET A 26 1.83 32.63 -36.24
CA MET A 26 2.90 31.76 -36.70
C MET A 26 4.02 31.57 -35.65
N LEU A 27 4.64 30.39 -35.64
CA LEU A 27 5.86 29.95 -34.90
C LEU A 27 5.68 29.34 -33.50
N LYS A 28 5.27 28.06 -33.44
CA LYS A 28 5.79 27.16 -32.41
C LYS A 28 5.98 25.75 -33.00
N PRO A 29 7.20 25.17 -32.96
CA PRO A 29 7.41 23.81 -33.44
C PRO A 29 6.46 22.87 -32.68
N PRO A 30 5.86 21.88 -33.36
CA PRO A 30 4.92 20.98 -32.71
C PRO A 30 5.60 20.33 -31.51
N PRO A 31 4.94 20.26 -30.34
CA PRO A 31 5.53 19.62 -29.18
C PRO A 31 5.95 18.21 -29.58
N ILE A 32 7.24 17.89 -29.38
CA ILE A 32 7.78 16.56 -29.64
C ILE A 32 6.88 15.59 -28.88
N LYS A 33 6.05 14.85 -29.62
CA LYS A 33 5.17 13.82 -29.08
C LYS A 33 6.08 12.70 -28.64
N VAL A 34 6.57 12.77 -27.41
CA VAL A 34 7.29 11.68 -26.76
C VAL A 34 6.39 10.46 -26.88
N ARG A 35 6.78 9.53 -27.75
CA ARG A 35 5.98 8.34 -28.04
C ARG A 35 5.85 7.58 -26.74
N ARG A 36 4.65 7.59 -26.17
CA ARG A 36 4.32 6.85 -24.95
C ARG A 36 4.74 5.40 -25.18
N LYS A 37 5.48 4.80 -24.24
CA LYS A 37 5.60 3.34 -24.21
C LYS A 37 4.18 2.80 -24.06
N HIS A 38 3.71 2.01 -25.04
CA HIS A 38 2.36 1.45 -25.05
C HIS A 38 2.05 0.84 -23.67
N GLY A 39 0.95 1.25 -23.04
CA GLY A 39 0.48 0.74 -21.75
C GLY A 39 0.81 1.59 -20.50
N MET A 40 1.59 2.68 -20.61
CA MET A 40 1.86 3.56 -19.48
C MET A 40 0.83 4.70 -19.44
N ALA A 41 -0.12 4.63 -18.52
CA ALA A 41 -1.00 5.77 -18.23
C ALA A 41 -0.14 6.95 -17.72
N MET A 42 -0.29 8.10 -18.38
CA MET A 42 0.48 9.33 -18.12
C MET A 42 -0.39 10.43 -17.51
N ASP A 43 -1.65 10.11 -17.20
CA ASP A 43 -2.50 11.07 -16.51
C ASP A 43 -2.01 11.24 -15.05
N PRO A 44 -2.15 12.46 -14.48
CA PRO A 44 -1.68 12.74 -13.12
C PRO A 44 -2.27 11.81 -12.05
N GLN A 45 -3.52 11.35 -12.23
CA GLN A 45 -4.21 10.49 -11.27
C GLN A 45 -3.62 9.07 -11.27
N SER A 46 -3.29 8.53 -12.43
CA SER A 46 -2.63 7.22 -12.55
C SER A 46 -1.19 7.26 -12.05
N ILE A 47 -0.45 8.35 -12.30
CA ILE A 47 0.87 8.57 -11.71
C ILE A 47 0.76 8.59 -10.18
N ALA A 48 -0.17 9.38 -9.63
CA ALA A 48 -0.39 9.45 -8.18
C ALA A 48 -0.78 8.08 -7.60
N ALA A 49 -1.64 7.31 -8.28
CA ALA A 49 -2.03 5.97 -7.86
C ALA A 49 -0.83 5.01 -7.84
N ARG A 50 0.05 5.06 -8.84
CA ARG A 50 1.28 4.25 -8.87
C ARG A 50 2.20 4.61 -7.71
N THR A 51 2.48 5.88 -7.48
CA THR A 51 3.36 6.32 -6.38
C THR A 51 2.80 5.88 -5.02
N ARG A 52 1.46 5.90 -4.83
CA ARG A 52 0.83 5.35 -3.61
C ARG A 52 1.12 3.85 -3.46
N ARG A 53 1.01 3.06 -4.53
CA ARG A 53 1.30 1.62 -4.52
C ARG A 53 2.77 1.33 -4.26
N GLU A 54 3.68 2.07 -4.88
CA GLU A 54 5.14 1.94 -4.67
C GLU A 54 5.48 2.17 -3.20
N ARG A 55 4.99 3.27 -2.60
CA ARG A 55 5.18 3.55 -1.16
C ARG A 55 4.64 2.44 -0.27
N PHE A 56 3.51 1.83 -0.64
CA PHE A 56 2.96 0.70 0.11
C PHE A 56 3.88 -0.52 -0.02
N SER A 57 4.25 -0.90 -1.24
CA SER A 57 5.15 -2.04 -1.49
C SER A 57 6.51 -1.89 -0.81
N ASP A 58 7.07 -0.69 -0.76
CA ASP A 58 8.34 -0.43 -0.07
C ASP A 58 8.22 -0.66 1.44
N ARG A 59 7.12 -0.21 2.05
CA ARG A 59 6.85 -0.47 3.48
C ARG A 59 6.68 -1.96 3.76
N ILE A 60 6.01 -2.71 2.88
CA ILE A 60 5.87 -4.17 3.00
C ILE A 60 7.25 -4.85 2.94
N ARG A 61 8.13 -4.45 1.99
CA ARG A 61 9.50 -4.99 1.89
C ARG A 61 10.33 -4.72 3.13
N ILE A 62 10.28 -3.51 3.67
CA ILE A 62 10.97 -3.17 4.92
C ILE A 62 10.47 -4.07 6.04
N LEU A 63 9.14 -4.27 6.14
CA LEU A 63 8.54 -5.11 7.16
C LEU A 63 8.98 -6.58 7.03
N GLN A 64 9.06 -7.12 5.81
CA GLN A 64 9.54 -8.48 5.54
C GLN A 64 10.98 -8.71 6.04
N ASN A 65 11.84 -7.70 5.97
CA ASN A 65 13.23 -7.80 6.44
C ASN A 65 13.35 -7.77 7.98
N LEU A 66 12.33 -7.25 8.67
CA LEU A 66 12.32 -7.14 10.13
C LEU A 66 11.68 -8.34 10.82
N VAL A 67 10.77 -9.03 10.13
CA VAL A 67 9.97 -10.11 10.70
C VAL A 67 10.55 -11.46 10.28
N PRO A 68 10.80 -12.39 11.23
CA PRO A 68 11.29 -13.72 10.91
C PRO A 68 10.38 -14.44 9.92
N ASN A 69 10.95 -15.09 8.90
CA ASN A 69 10.25 -15.88 7.89
C ASN A 69 9.20 -15.12 7.03
N ALA A 70 9.14 -13.80 7.09
CA ALA A 70 8.10 -13.01 6.44
C ALA A 70 8.18 -12.95 4.91
N GLU A 71 9.34 -13.22 4.30
CA GLU A 71 9.54 -13.20 2.84
C GLU A 71 8.63 -14.21 2.11
N ARG A 72 8.26 -15.31 2.78
CA ARG A 72 7.46 -16.40 2.21
C ARG A 72 5.96 -16.30 2.52
N LEU A 73 5.55 -15.24 3.22
CA LEU A 73 4.18 -15.06 3.68
C LEU A 73 3.40 -14.10 2.77
N ASP A 74 2.10 -14.37 2.61
CA ASP A 74 1.18 -13.39 2.05
C ASP A 74 1.04 -12.18 3.00
N THR A 75 0.65 -11.02 2.46
CA THR A 75 0.56 -9.75 3.17
C THR A 75 -0.29 -9.86 4.44
N VAL A 76 -1.43 -10.55 4.38
CA VAL A 76 -2.31 -10.73 5.55
C VAL A 76 -1.62 -11.56 6.64
N ALA A 77 -1.01 -12.68 6.25
CA ALA A 77 -0.28 -13.55 7.18
C ALA A 77 0.96 -12.85 7.77
N MET A 78 1.68 -12.07 6.95
CA MET A 78 2.83 -11.28 7.37
C MET A 78 2.44 -10.25 8.43
N LEU A 79 1.31 -9.56 8.27
CA LEU A 79 0.81 -8.60 9.26
C LEU A 79 0.46 -9.29 10.59
N GLY A 80 -0.15 -10.48 10.53
CA GLY A 80 -0.41 -11.29 11.74
C GLY A 80 0.88 -11.71 12.45
N GLN A 81 1.84 -12.25 11.70
CA GLN A 81 3.15 -12.65 12.23
C GLN A 81 3.96 -11.46 12.77
N THR A 82 3.80 -10.28 12.18
CA THR A 82 4.41 -9.04 12.71
C THR A 82 3.93 -8.75 14.13
N LEU A 83 2.62 -8.84 14.36
CA LEU A 83 2.03 -8.60 15.68
C LEU A 83 2.55 -9.61 16.71
N GLU A 84 2.63 -10.88 16.33
CA GLU A 84 3.19 -11.94 17.18
C GLU A 84 4.67 -11.69 17.50
N TYR A 85 5.46 -11.28 16.51
CA TYR A 85 6.88 -10.99 16.71
C TYR A 85 7.11 -9.78 17.62
N VAL A 86 6.28 -8.73 17.52
CA VAL A 86 6.34 -7.58 18.44
C VAL A 86 6.05 -8.02 19.88
N ARG A 87 5.02 -8.84 20.09
CA ARG A 87 4.70 -9.39 21.43
C ARG A 87 5.84 -10.24 21.98
N PHE A 88 6.45 -11.07 21.13
CA PHE A 88 7.61 -11.87 21.50
C PHE A 88 8.79 -11.00 21.94
N LEU A 89 9.13 -9.95 21.17
CA LEU A 89 10.21 -9.02 21.52
C LEU A 89 9.94 -8.28 22.84
N GLN A 90 8.69 -7.83 23.06
CA GLN A 90 8.29 -7.22 24.34
C GLN A 90 8.50 -8.17 25.52
N HIS A 91 8.16 -9.44 25.34
CA HIS A 91 8.35 -10.46 26.37
C HIS A 91 9.85 -10.73 26.64
N GLN A 92 10.68 -10.84 25.60
CA GLN A 92 12.13 -10.99 25.77
C GLN A 92 12.75 -9.81 26.53
N VAL A 93 12.39 -8.58 26.15
CA VAL A 93 12.83 -7.37 26.85
C VAL A 93 12.43 -7.43 28.32
N TRP A 94 11.17 -7.78 28.60
CA TRP A 94 10.68 -7.90 29.96
C TRP A 94 11.49 -8.92 30.79
N GLN A 95 11.78 -10.10 30.22
CA GLN A 95 12.58 -11.15 30.88
C GLN A 95 13.97 -10.63 31.26
N LEU A 96 14.63 -9.92 30.34
CA LEU A 96 15.97 -9.37 30.56
C LEU A 96 16.00 -8.32 31.68
N TYR A 97 14.93 -7.53 31.85
CA TYR A 97 14.88 -6.48 32.86
C TYR A 97 14.37 -6.94 34.24
N HIS A 98 13.54 -7.99 34.33
CA HIS A 98 12.85 -8.35 35.57
C HIS A 98 13.39 -9.58 36.30
N GLY A 99 14.25 -10.40 35.69
CA GLY A 99 14.98 -11.50 36.36
C GLY A 99 14.13 -12.59 37.04
N ASN A 100 12.80 -12.52 36.98
CA ASN A 100 11.84 -13.43 37.61
C ASN A 100 10.57 -13.44 36.74
N PRO A 101 10.03 -14.58 36.26
CA PRO A 101 8.95 -14.61 35.26
C PRO A 101 7.58 -14.15 35.79
N PRO A 102 6.70 -13.59 34.95
CA PRO A 102 5.30 -13.44 35.29
C PRO A 102 4.61 -14.76 34.93
N ALA A 103 3.74 -15.28 35.79
CA ALA A 103 3.09 -16.57 35.59
C ALA A 103 2.13 -16.65 34.37
N SER A 104 2.18 -15.71 33.42
CA SER A 104 1.28 -15.67 32.27
C SER A 104 1.91 -14.98 31.05
N PRO A 105 1.72 -15.54 29.83
CA PRO A 105 2.16 -14.94 28.57
C PRO A 105 1.45 -13.61 28.22
N ASN A 106 0.45 -13.18 29.02
CA ASN A 106 -0.29 -11.93 28.83
C ASN A 106 0.22 -10.74 29.68
N SER A 107 1.34 -10.86 30.39
CA SER A 107 1.89 -9.75 31.17
C SER A 107 2.66 -8.78 30.27
N VAL A 108 1.91 -7.89 29.61
CA VAL A 108 2.45 -6.69 28.98
C VAL A 108 3.12 -5.84 30.05
N CYS A 109 4.35 -5.37 29.81
CA CYS A 109 5.00 -4.35 30.65
C CYS A 109 4.01 -3.19 30.88
N GLU A 110 3.62 -2.94 32.13
CA GLU A 110 2.49 -2.06 32.50
C GLU A 110 2.55 -0.67 31.84
N LYS A 111 3.75 -0.19 31.52
CA LYS A 111 4.00 1.07 30.82
C LYS A 111 3.31 1.19 29.44
N TRP A 112 3.05 0.06 28.77
CA TRP A 112 2.48 0.02 27.42
C TRP A 112 1.07 -0.57 27.36
N LYS A 113 0.56 -1.09 28.48
CA LYS A 113 -0.75 -1.73 28.57
C LYS A 113 -1.89 -0.75 28.23
N GLY A 114 -1.77 0.51 28.66
CA GLY A 114 -2.73 1.56 28.33
C GLY A 114 -2.80 1.94 26.84
N PHE A 115 -1.73 1.67 26.07
CA PHE A 115 -1.74 1.93 24.62
C PHE A 115 -2.47 0.81 23.86
N VAL A 116 -2.39 -0.43 24.35
CA VAL A 116 -3.01 -1.62 23.73
C VAL A 116 -4.48 -1.80 24.15
N GLU A 117 -4.85 -1.49 25.40
CA GLU A 117 -6.24 -1.58 25.89
C GLU A 117 -7.15 -0.48 25.31
N ALA A 118 -6.61 0.70 25.01
CA ALA A 118 -7.37 1.79 24.39
C ALA A 118 -7.85 1.44 22.97
N GLU A 119 -7.13 0.57 22.25
CA GLU A 119 -7.48 0.15 20.88
C GLU A 119 -8.58 -0.92 20.86
N TYR A 120 -8.65 -1.80 21.87
CA TYR A 120 -9.73 -2.79 22.00
C TYR A 120 -11.06 -2.18 22.47
N ALA A 121 -11.03 -1.08 23.23
CA ALA A 121 -12.22 -0.40 23.72
C ALA A 121 -12.92 0.47 22.65
N ALA A 122 -12.24 0.79 21.55
CA ALA A 122 -12.77 1.64 20.48
C ALA A 122 -13.45 0.87 19.32
N ILE A 123 -13.45 -0.46 19.37
CA ILE A 123 -14.08 -1.36 18.37
C ILE A 123 -15.40 -1.95 18.91
N GLY A 124 -15.89 -1.46 20.06
CA GLY A 124 -17.20 -1.79 20.64
C GLY A 124 -18.22 -0.68 20.43
#